data_AF-A0A1F6UNU1-F1
#
_entry.id   AF-A0A1F6UNU1-F1
#
_cell.length_a   1.000
_cell.length_b   1.000
_cell.length_c   1.000
_cell.angle_alpha   90.00
_cell.angle_beta   90.00
_cell.angle_gamma   90.00
#
_symmetry.space_group_name_H-M   'P 1'
#
loop_
_entity.id
_entity.type
_entity.pdbx_description
1 polymer ?
#
loop_
_entity_poly.entity_id
_entity_poly.type
_entity_poly.pdbx_seq_one_letter_code
_entity_poly.pdbx_strand_id
1 'polypeptide(L)' 'MEIADDVQIAATSLVTGSIARPGMYSSSIPAEPVALWRKNVARLQQLDSLARRLIALEHKIQKLIEGDKIE' A
#
# COMPACT_ATOMS: atom_id res chain seq x y z
N MET A 1 8.28 24.74 -0.89
CA MET A 1 7.05 23.94 -0.71
C MET A 1 6.02 24.56 -1.62
N GLU A 2 5.50 23.79 -2.59
CA GLU A 2 4.56 24.27 -3.61
C GLU A 2 3.43 23.24 -3.81
N ILE A 3 2.21 23.71 -4.06
CA ILE A 3 1.03 22.90 -4.35
C ILE A 3 0.43 23.43 -5.65
N ALA A 4 0.25 22.56 -6.65
CA ALA A 4 -0.33 22.90 -7.93
C ALA A 4 -1.81 23.27 -7.82
N ASP A 5 -2.32 23.93 -8.86
CA ASP A 5 -3.75 24.20 -9.01
C ASP A 5 -4.55 22.88 -9.05
N ASP A 6 -5.83 22.96 -8.68
CA ASP A 6 -6.77 21.83 -8.64
C ASP A 6 -6.30 20.63 -7.76
N VAL A 7 -5.55 20.93 -6.70
CA VAL A 7 -5.20 19.95 -5.65
C VAL A 7 -6.20 20.03 -4.49
N GLN A 8 -6.74 18.88 -4.10
CA GLN A 8 -7.59 18.72 -2.92
C GLN A 8 -6.88 17.82 -1.91
N ILE A 9 -6.72 18.27 -0.67
CA ILE A 9 -6.07 17.49 0.40
C ILE A 9 -7.12 17.09 1.42
N ALA A 10 -7.24 15.79 1.67
CA ALA A 10 -8.16 15.26 2.66
C ALA A 10 -7.80 15.78 4.06
N ALA A 11 -8.84 16.04 4.87
CA ALA A 11 -8.66 16.49 6.25
C ALA A 11 -7.70 15.56 7.02
N THR A 12 -6.93 16.14 7.93
CA THR A 12 -5.91 15.45 8.78
C THR A 12 -4.64 14.97 8.06
N SER A 13 -4.50 15.23 6.77
CA SER A 13 -3.27 14.88 6.04
C SER A 13 -2.11 15.79 6.41
N LEU A 14 -0.89 15.25 6.38
CA LEU A 14 0.37 15.94 6.55
C LEU A 14 1.14 15.92 5.22
N VAL A 15 1.36 17.09 4.63
CA VAL A 15 2.13 17.25 3.38
C VAL A 15 3.58 17.58 3.71
N THR A 16 4.49 16.68 3.37
CA THR A 16 5.94 16.81 3.64
C THR A 16 6.76 17.27 2.44
N GLY A 17 6.15 17.40 1.25
CA GLY A 17 6.82 17.79 0.01
C GLY A 17 5.87 18.44 -0.99
N SER A 18 6.42 19.00 -2.07
CA SER A 18 5.61 19.66 -3.09
C SER A 18 4.71 18.68 -3.86
N ILE A 19 3.53 19.13 -4.27
CA ILE A 19 2.56 18.37 -5.07
C ILE A 19 2.40 19.07 -6.42
N ALA A 20 2.98 18.49 -7.47
CA ALA A 20 3.02 19.10 -8.80
C ALA A 20 1.88 18.68 -9.73
N ARG A 21 1.02 17.74 -9.32
CA ARG A 21 -0.06 17.20 -10.16
C ARG A 21 -1.43 17.48 -9.52
N PRO A 22 -2.41 17.97 -10.29
CA PRO A 22 -3.78 18.14 -9.80
C PRO A 22 -4.37 16.80 -9.35
N GLY A 23 -5.30 16.84 -8.39
CA GLY A 23 -5.97 15.65 -7.87
C GLY A 23 -6.21 15.66 -6.37
N MET A 24 -6.74 14.55 -5.87
CA MET A 24 -7.08 14.38 -4.45
C MET A 24 -6.02 13.52 -3.74
N TYR A 25 -5.48 14.05 -2.62
CA TYR A 25 -4.41 13.43 -1.85
C TYR A 25 -4.86 13.20 -0.40
N SER A 26 -4.35 12.12 0.21
CA SER A 26 -4.54 11.82 1.63
C SER A 26 -3.28 11.16 2.19
N SER A 27 -2.96 11.41 3.46
CA SER A 27 -1.83 10.75 4.14
C SER A 27 -2.21 10.16 5.51
N SER A 28 -3.48 10.18 5.88
CA SER A 28 -3.90 9.89 7.24
C SER A 28 -4.04 8.39 7.49
N ILE A 29 -3.41 7.94 8.58
CA ILE A 29 -3.64 6.61 9.18
C ILE A 29 -4.29 6.87 10.55
N PRO A 30 -5.32 6.10 10.95
CA PRO A 30 -5.94 6.24 12.25
C PRO A 30 -4.93 6.25 13.40
N ALA A 31 -5.23 7.04 14.44
CA ALA A 31 -4.38 7.10 15.62
C ALA A 31 -4.38 5.74 16.35
N GLU A 32 -3.19 5.25 16.65
CA GLU A 32 -2.95 4.00 17.37
C GLU A 32 -1.79 4.20 18.36
N PRO A 33 -1.61 3.33 19.37
CA PRO A 33 -0.40 3.32 20.18
C PRO A 33 0.85 3.25 19.29
N VAL A 34 1.86 4.09 19.56
CA VAL A 34 3.01 4.29 18.66
C VAL A 34 3.71 2.99 18.23
N ALA A 35 3.76 2.00 19.12
CA ALA A 35 4.35 0.70 18.82
C ALA A 35 3.54 -0.11 17.78
N LEU A 36 2.20 -0.02 17.83
CA LEU A 36 1.32 -0.66 16.87
C LEU A 36 1.33 0.11 15.55
N TRP A 37 1.21 1.44 15.62
CA TRP A 37 1.25 2.32 14.46
C TRP A 37 2.50 2.09 13.61
N ARG A 38 3.69 2.04 14.23
CA ARG A 38 4.96 1.77 13.52
C ARG A 38 4.94 0.44 12.76
N LYS A 39 4.40 -0.61 13.37
CA LYS A 39 4.29 -1.93 12.74
C LYS A 39 3.33 -1.88 11.55
N ASN A 40 2.20 -1.21 11.70
CA ASN A 40 1.18 -1.12 10.67
C ASN A 40 1.64 -0.29 9.46
N VAL A 41 2.27 0.86 9.69
CA VAL A 41 2.86 1.70 8.62
C VAL A 41 3.92 0.92 7.84
N ALA A 42 4.83 0.21 8.51
CA ALA A 42 5.86 -0.59 7.85
C ALA A 42 5.25 -1.71 6.98
N ARG A 43 4.16 -2.33 7.44
CA ARG A 43 3.43 -3.35 6.66
C ARG A 43 2.72 -2.76 5.45
N LEU A 44 2.12 -1.57 5.57
CA LEU A 44 1.50 -0.88 4.45
C LEU A 44 2.51 -0.57 3.34
N GLN A 45 3.72 -0.12 3.71
CA GLN A 45 4.82 0.10 2.74
C GLN A 45 5.25 -1.18 2.03
N GLN A 46 5.09 -2.35 2.67
CA GLN A 46 5.47 -3.65 2.11
C GLN A 46 4.31 -4.35 1.36
N LEU A 47 3.10 -3.77 1.36
CA LEU A 47 1.89 -4.45 0.94
C LEU A 47 1.93 -4.89 -0.53
N ASP A 48 2.48 -4.07 -1.42
CA ASP A 48 2.64 -4.42 -2.84
C ASP A 48 3.56 -5.64 -3.03
N SER A 49 4.69 -5.66 -2.31
CA SER A 49 5.62 -6.80 -2.34
C SER A 49 4.97 -8.07 -1.79
N LEU A 50 4.18 -7.94 -0.72
CA LEU A 50 3.40 -9.06 -0.17
C LEU A 50 2.37 -9.58 -1.17
N ALA A 51 1.62 -8.69 -1.84
CA ALA A 51 0.62 -9.07 -2.84
C ALA A 51 1.26 -9.84 -4.01
N ARG A 52 2.39 -9.36 -4.54
CA ARG A 52 3.13 -10.06 -5.61
C ARG A 52 3.60 -11.45 -5.18
N ARG A 53 4.12 -11.56 -3.96
CA ARG A 53 4.59 -12.85 -3.40
C ARG A 53 3.43 -13.82 -3.19
N LEU A 54 2.27 -13.33 -2.74
CA LEU A 54 1.07 -14.13 -2.56
C LEU A 54 0.57 -14.69 -3.90
N ILE A 55 0.42 -13.83 -4.90
CA ILE A 55 0.05 -14.24 -6.26
C ILE A 55 1.01 -15.30 -6.81
N ALA A 56 2.32 -15.09 -6.65
CA ALA A 56 3.32 -16.06 -7.11
C ALA A 56 3.22 -17.41 -6.38
N LEU A 57 2.87 -17.39 -5.09
CA LEU A 57 2.66 -18.60 -4.30
C LEU A 57 1.39 -19.35 -4.73
N GLU A 58 0.29 -18.63 -4.94
CA GLU A 58 -0.97 -19.17 -5.44
C GLU A 58 -0.78 -19.87 -6.80
N HIS A 59 -0.06 -19.24 -7.73
CA HIS A 59 0.26 -19.84 -9.02
C HIS A 59 1.11 -21.12 -8.89
N LYS A 60 2.07 -21.16 -7.96
CA LYS A 60 2.88 -22.36 -7.72
C LYS A 60 2.04 -23.50 -7.15
N ILE A 61 1.16 -23.18 -6.19
CA ILE A 61 0.25 -24.16 -5.58
C ILE A 61 -0.69 -24.73 -6.65
N GLN A 62 -1.25 -23.90 -7.52
CA GLN A 62 -2.11 -24.36 -8.61
C GLN A 62 -1.38 -25.36 -9.53
N LYS A 63 -0.14 -25.05 -9.93
CA LYS A 63 0.67 -25.96 -10.76
C LYS A 63 0.96 -27.29 -10.09
N LEU A 64 1.21 -27.30 -8.78
CA LEU A 64 1.44 -28.54 -8.03
C LEU A 64 0.18 -29.40 -8.02
N ILE A 65 -0.98 -28.80 -7.74
CA ILE A 65 -2.28 -29.50 -7.73
C ILE A 65 -2.63 -30.06 -9.13
N GLU A 66 -2.29 -29.34 -10.21
CA GLU A 66 -2.51 -29.81 -11.57
C GLU A 66 -1.53 -30.92 -11.98
N GLY A 67 -0.28 -30.86 -11.51
CA GLY A 67 0.73 -31.91 -11.74
C GLY A 67 0.38 -33.23 -11.07
N ASP A 68 -0.12 -33.20 -9.84
CA ASP A 68 -0.55 -34.39 -9.08
C ASP A 68 -1.81 -35.08 -9.66
N LYS A 69 -2.53 -34.44 -10.59
CA LYS A 69 -3.73 -35.02 -11.25
C LYS A 69 -3.42 -35.83 -12.51
N ILE A 70 -2.18 -35.76 -13.02
CA ILE A 70 -1.77 -36.39 -14.27
C ILE A 70 -0.94 -37.68 -14.02
N GLU A 71 -0.55 -37.94 -12.77
CA GLU A 71 -0.08 -39.26 -12.28
C GLU A 71 -1.22 -40.10 -11.71
#